data_AF-A0A9X5PC77-F1
#
_entry.id   AF-A0A9X5PC77-F1
#
_cell.length_a   1.000
_cell.length_b   1.000
_cell.length_c   1.000
_cell.angle_alpha   90.00
_cell.angle_beta   90.00
_cell.angle_gamma   90.00
#
_symmetry.space_group_name_H-M   'P 1'
#
loop_
_entity.id
_entity.type
_entity.pdbx_description
1 polymer ?
#
loop_
_entity_poly.entity_id
_entity_poly.type
_entity_poly.pdbx_seq_one_letter_code
_entity_poly.pdbx_strand_id
1 'polypeptide(L)'
;MHYFTPAKTLPEGTIYLTDLTHVADFADWLAEFETLLNQNTRFATVCTPMRRQVSDEQRIADRKTYIEWIKAHRSQLAERCAAMLLIEPDAAQLQFFREQSSKLAPALGVNYIVEADEQTALLRAEEALKVV
;
A
#
# COMPACT_ATOMS: atom_id res chain seq x y z
N MET A 1 -9.54 10.40 8.59
CA MET A 1 -9.10 9.34 7.69
C MET A 1 -10.26 8.40 7.50
N HIS A 2 -10.82 8.38 6.31
CA HIS A 2 -11.96 7.60 5.85
C HIS A 2 -11.52 6.31 5.15
N TYR A 3 -10.36 6.31 4.49
CA TYR A 3 -9.87 5.20 3.66
C TYR A 3 -8.83 4.32 4.33
N PHE A 4 -8.27 4.76 5.46
CA PHE A 4 -7.26 4.04 6.21
C PHE A 4 -7.75 3.79 7.64
N THR A 5 -8.06 2.54 7.95
CA THR A 5 -8.56 2.12 9.26
C THR A 5 -7.47 1.35 10.00
N PRO A 6 -7.14 1.70 11.25
CA PRO A 6 -6.14 0.95 12.02
C PRO A 6 -6.65 -0.48 12.29
N ALA A 7 -5.90 -1.48 11.84
CA ALA A 7 -6.16 -2.89 12.14
C ALA A 7 -5.44 -3.35 13.40
N LYS A 8 -4.18 -2.91 13.57
CA LYS A 8 -3.34 -3.34 14.69
C LYS A 8 -2.32 -2.27 15.03
N THR A 9 -2.19 -1.95 16.31
CA THR A 9 -1.13 -1.08 16.83
C THR A 9 -0.12 -1.91 17.59
N LEU A 10 1.15 -1.76 17.23
CA LEU A 10 2.32 -2.35 17.86
C LEU A 10 3.20 -1.24 18.46
N PRO A 11 4.15 -1.56 19.36
CA PRO A 11 5.13 -0.59 19.83
C PRO A 11 5.93 0.07 18.70
N GLU A 12 6.19 -0.66 17.61
CA GLU A 12 6.99 -0.20 16.47
C GLU A 12 6.17 0.63 15.47
N GLY A 13 4.83 0.58 15.51
CA GLY A 13 3.97 1.30 14.59
C GLY A 13 2.57 0.71 14.41
N THR A 14 1.81 1.25 13.48
CA THR A 14 0.41 0.84 13.23
C THR A 14 0.24 0.23 11.84
N ILE A 15 -0.53 -0.84 11.75
CA ILE A 15 -0.98 -1.44 10.50
C ILE A 15 -2.34 -0.86 10.14
N TYR A 16 -2.46 -0.29 8.96
CA TYR A 16 -3.70 0.27 8.43
C TYR A 16 -4.26 -0.61 7.32
N LEU A 17 -5.55 -0.96 7.41
CA LEU A 17 -6.31 -1.52 6.30
C LEU A 17 -6.79 -0.41 5.40
N THR A 18 -6.78 -0.66 4.10
CA THR A 18 -7.35 0.22 3.10
C THR A 18 -7.97 -0.57 1.96
N ASP A 19 -8.93 0.03 1.27
CA ASP A 19 -9.52 -0.51 0.06
C ASP A 19 -9.83 0.60 -0.94
N LEU A 20 -9.88 0.25 -2.22
CA LEU A 20 -10.24 1.18 -3.29
C LEU A 20 -11.67 0.98 -3.80
N THR A 21 -12.45 0.08 -3.20
CA THR A 21 -13.78 -0.29 -3.70
C THR A 21 -14.73 0.90 -3.66
N HIS A 22 -14.64 1.71 -2.60
CA HIS A 22 -15.52 2.87 -2.37
C HIS A 22 -14.84 4.22 -2.65
N VAL A 23 -13.64 4.20 -3.23
CA VAL A 23 -12.92 5.42 -3.58
C VAL A 23 -13.51 5.99 -4.87
N ALA A 24 -14.22 7.11 -4.78
CA ALA A 24 -14.76 7.80 -5.95
C ALA A 24 -13.64 8.47 -6.74
N ASP A 25 -12.85 9.32 -6.07
CA ASP A 25 -11.67 9.98 -6.60
C ASP A 25 -10.40 9.39 -5.99
N PHE A 26 -9.46 8.94 -6.83
CA PHE A 26 -8.19 8.41 -6.38
C PHE A 26 -7.32 9.47 -5.67
N ALA A 27 -7.50 10.74 -6.01
CA ALA A 27 -6.80 11.84 -5.36
C ALA A 27 -7.17 11.96 -3.88
N ASP A 28 -8.43 11.71 -3.51
CA ASP A 28 -8.88 11.74 -2.11
C ASP A 28 -8.19 10.63 -1.30
N TRP A 29 -8.05 9.44 -1.88
CA TRP A 29 -7.32 8.34 -1.25
C TRP A 29 -5.83 8.68 -1.06
N LEU A 30 -5.19 9.29 -2.08
CA LEU A 30 -3.80 9.73 -1.98
C LEU A 30 -3.60 10.83 -0.94
N ALA A 31 -4.52 11.78 -0.83
CA ALA A 31 -4.45 12.85 0.17
C ALA A 31 -4.54 12.30 1.61
N GLU A 32 -5.33 11.25 1.82
CA GLU A 32 -5.34 10.55 3.11
C GLU A 32 -4.07 9.73 3.35
N PHE A 33 -3.50 9.14 2.30
CA PHE A 33 -2.22 8.45 2.43
C PHE A 33 -1.10 9.44 2.78
N GLU A 34 -1.10 10.63 2.20
CA GLU A 34 -0.22 11.73 2.56
C GLU A 34 -0.44 12.19 4.01
N THR A 35 -1.69 12.28 4.45
CA THR A 35 -2.00 12.58 5.85
C THR A 35 -1.40 11.53 6.79
N LEU A 36 -1.54 10.24 6.45
CA LEU A 36 -0.93 9.14 7.21
C LEU A 36 0.60 9.22 7.20
N LEU A 37 1.21 9.51 6.05
CA LEU A 37 2.66 9.63 5.92
C LEU A 37 3.22 10.78 6.76
N ASN A 38 2.45 11.86 6.91
CA ASN A 38 2.80 13.01 7.74
C ASN A 38 2.56 12.77 9.25
N GLN A 39 1.95 11.66 9.64
CA GLN A 39 1.94 11.24 11.04
C GLN A 39 3.34 10.76 11.39
N ASN A 40 3.93 11.33 12.44
CA ASN A 40 5.32 11.08 12.85
C ASN A 40 5.57 9.68 13.45
N THR A 41 4.77 8.68 13.05
CA THR A 41 4.76 7.31 13.56
C THR A 41 4.98 6.34 12.39
N ARG A 42 5.78 5.29 12.61
CA ARG A 42 5.95 4.24 11.60
C ARG A 42 4.65 3.48 11.38
N PHE A 43 4.43 3.03 10.15
CA PHE A 43 3.23 2.29 9.79
C PHE A 43 3.48 1.27 8.67
N ALA A 44 2.53 0.38 8.47
CA ALA A 44 2.40 -0.45 7.28
C ALA A 44 0.96 -0.39 6.76
N THR A 45 0.74 -0.55 5.45
CA THR A 45 -0.60 -0.56 4.86
C THR A 45 -0.91 -1.93 4.27
N VAL A 46 -2.12 -2.43 4.47
CA VAL A 46 -2.64 -3.62 3.80
C VAL A 46 -3.83 -3.20 2.95
N CYS A 47 -3.62 -3.15 1.64
CA CYS A 47 -4.66 -2.86 0.67
C CYS A 47 -5.37 -4.15 0.28
N THR A 48 -6.67 -4.22 0.54
CA THR A 48 -7.53 -5.30 0.01
C THR A 48 -7.61 -5.17 -1.53
N PRO A 49 -8.10 -6.21 -2.24
CA PRO A 49 -7.96 -6.29 -3.69
C PRO A 49 -8.42 -5.00 -4.40
N MET A 50 -7.53 -4.41 -5.19
CA MET A 50 -7.75 -3.15 -5.91
C MET A 50 -8.72 -3.33 -7.08
N ARG A 51 -9.98 -3.65 -6.83
CA ARG A 51 -11.01 -3.74 -7.88
C ARG A 51 -11.93 -2.53 -7.86
N ARG A 52 -11.33 -1.35 -8.04
CA ARG A 52 -12.10 -0.16 -8.36
C ARG A 52 -12.65 -0.32 -9.78
N GLN A 53 -13.98 -0.26 -9.93
CA GLN A 53 -14.66 -0.47 -11.21
C GLN A 53 -14.55 0.77 -12.10
N VAL A 54 -13.34 1.07 -12.56
CA VAL A 54 -13.04 2.18 -13.47
C VAL A 54 -12.61 1.67 -14.84
N SER A 55 -12.68 2.54 -15.84
CA SER A 55 -12.14 2.26 -17.17
C SER A 55 -10.64 1.96 -17.13
N ASP A 56 -10.14 1.25 -18.14
CA ASP A 56 -8.72 0.95 -18.24
C ASP A 56 -7.87 2.23 -18.34
N GLU A 57 -8.38 3.26 -19.04
CA GLU A 57 -7.73 4.57 -19.14
C GLU A 57 -7.56 5.22 -17.76
N GLN A 58 -8.62 5.23 -16.95
CA GLN A 58 -8.54 5.77 -15.59
C GLN A 58 -7.61 4.93 -14.71
N ARG A 59 -7.65 3.60 -14.83
CA ARG A 59 -6.75 2.71 -14.07
C ARG A 59 -5.27 3.00 -14.40
N ILE A 60 -4.96 3.26 -15.67
CA ILE A 60 -3.61 3.65 -16.10
C ILE A 60 -3.23 5.02 -15.54
N ALA A 61 -4.15 6.00 -15.59
CA ALA A 61 -3.94 7.34 -15.04
C ALA A 61 -3.69 7.32 -13.52
N ASP A 62 -4.49 6.56 -12.77
CA ASP A 62 -4.35 6.39 -11.31
C ASP A 62 -3.02 5.74 -10.97
N ARG A 63 -2.65 4.66 -11.68
CA ARG A 63 -1.36 3.99 -11.47
C ARG A 63 -0.18 4.93 -11.73
N LYS A 64 -0.26 5.75 -12.78
CA LYS A 64 0.78 6.75 -13.08
C LYS A 64 0.89 7.76 -11.94
N THR A 65 -0.24 8.31 -11.50
CA THR A 65 -0.33 9.26 -10.40
C THR A 65 0.26 8.67 -9.10
N TYR A 66 -0.08 7.42 -8.78
CA TYR A 66 0.45 6.74 -7.60
C TYR A 66 1.97 6.56 -7.65
N ILE A 67 2.52 6.15 -8.79
CA ILE A 67 3.97 5.98 -8.97
C ILE A 67 4.70 7.32 -8.87
N GLU A 68 4.14 8.39 -9.45
CA GLU A 68 4.70 9.75 -9.33
C GLU A 68 4.67 10.23 -7.88
N TRP A 69 3.57 9.99 -7.17
CA TRP A 69 3.44 10.30 -5.74
C TRP A 69 4.47 9.54 -4.90
N ILE A 70 4.65 8.23 -5.09
CA ILE A 70 5.67 7.45 -4.35
C ILE A 70 7.07 8.02 -4.59
N LYS A 71 7.40 8.39 -5.83
CA LYS A 71 8.71 8.98 -6.16
C LYS A 71 8.92 10.32 -5.45
N ALA A 72 7.89 11.17 -5.40
CA ALA A 72 7.96 12.45 -4.71
C ALA A 72 8.14 12.29 -3.18
N HIS A 73 7.61 11.21 -2.60
CA HIS A 73 7.61 10.98 -1.16
C HIS A 73 8.60 9.90 -0.69
N ARG A 74 9.52 9.47 -1.57
CA ARG A 74 10.42 8.32 -1.35
C ARG A 74 11.16 8.38 -0.02
N SER A 75 11.72 9.53 0.35
CA SER A 75 12.49 9.67 1.59
C SER A 75 11.63 9.47 2.84
N GLN A 76 10.43 10.06 2.87
CA GLN A 76 9.48 9.90 3.98
C GLN A 76 8.97 8.47 4.05
N LEU A 77 8.64 7.86 2.89
CA LEU A 77 8.20 6.47 2.83
C LEU A 77 9.29 5.52 3.36
N ALA A 78 10.56 5.75 3.01
CA ALA A 78 11.67 4.94 3.53
C ALA A 78 11.84 5.05 5.05
N GLU A 79 11.51 6.20 5.65
CA GLU A 79 11.63 6.43 7.08
C GLU A 79 10.40 5.93 7.86
N ARG A 80 9.20 6.06 7.29
CA ARG A 80 7.93 5.91 8.01
C ARG A 80 7.12 4.69 7.58
N CYS A 81 7.16 4.33 6.30
CA CYS A 81 6.35 3.24 5.75
C CYS A 81 7.18 1.94 5.71
N ALA A 82 6.97 1.06 6.69
CA ALA A 82 7.68 -0.21 6.79
C ALA A 82 7.35 -1.18 5.64
N ALA A 83 6.09 -1.18 5.18
CA ALA A 83 5.66 -1.95 4.02
C ALA A 83 4.33 -1.43 3.45
N MET A 84 4.18 -1.56 2.14
CA MET A 84 2.90 -1.41 1.42
C MET A 84 2.51 -2.76 0.85
N LEU A 85 1.43 -3.33 1.37
CA LEU A 85 0.96 -4.66 1.00
C LEU A 85 -0.29 -4.58 0.11
N LEU A 86 -0.34 -5.46 -0.89
CA LEU A 86 -1.50 -5.68 -1.73
C LEU A 86 -1.99 -7.12 -1.55
N ILE A 87 -3.29 -7.30 -1.34
CA ILE A 87 -3.93 -8.61 -1.36
C ILE A 87 -4.41 -8.91 -2.79
N GLU A 88 -3.96 -10.02 -3.37
CA GLU A 88 -4.48 -10.56 -4.63
C GLU A 88 -4.84 -12.05 -4.48
N PRO A 89 -6.14 -12.39 -4.35
CA PRO A 89 -6.58 -13.76 -4.15
C PRO A 89 -6.52 -14.61 -5.43
N ASP A 90 -6.49 -14.00 -6.62
CA ASP A 90 -6.36 -14.74 -7.87
C ASP A 90 -4.91 -15.19 -8.07
N ALA A 91 -4.67 -16.51 -8.11
CA ALA A 91 -3.32 -17.06 -8.15
C ALA A 91 -2.51 -16.64 -9.40
N ALA A 92 -3.17 -16.45 -10.54
CA ALA A 92 -2.49 -16.04 -11.77
C ALA A 92 -2.06 -14.57 -11.70
N GLN A 93 -2.95 -13.70 -11.21
CA GLN A 93 -2.64 -12.28 -10.97
C GLN A 93 -1.64 -12.09 -9.83
N LEU A 94 -1.72 -12.90 -8.77
CA LEU A 94 -0.81 -12.85 -7.64
C LEU A 94 0.64 -13.02 -8.08
N GLN A 95 0.92 -14.04 -8.90
CA GLN A 95 2.27 -14.27 -9.40
C GLN A 95 2.75 -13.10 -10.27
N PHE A 96 1.88 -12.60 -11.15
CA PHE A 96 2.16 -11.42 -11.97
C PHE A 96 2.51 -10.20 -11.11
N PHE A 97 1.70 -9.88 -10.10
CA PHE A 97 1.92 -8.73 -9.23
C PHE A 97 3.16 -8.89 -8.35
N ARG A 98 3.47 -10.10 -7.87
CA ARG A 98 4.73 -10.37 -7.15
C ARG A 98 5.95 -10.10 -8.03
N GLU A 99 5.92 -10.55 -9.28
CA GLU A 99 7.01 -10.30 -10.24
C GLU A 99 7.15 -8.83 -10.62
N GLN A 100 6.04 -8.12 -10.82
CA GLN A 100 6.08 -6.69 -11.13
C GLN A 100 6.56 -5.87 -9.92
N SER A 101 6.06 -6.19 -8.74
CA SER A 101 6.40 -5.48 -7.50
C SER A 101 7.86 -5.69 -7.13
N SER A 102 8.42 -6.89 -7.27
CA SER A 102 9.83 -7.15 -6.98
C SER A 102 10.79 -6.37 -7.88
N LYS A 103 10.38 -6.07 -9.11
CA LYS A 103 11.16 -5.21 -10.04
C LYS A 103 11.00 -3.72 -9.73
N LEU A 104 9.78 -3.31 -9.35
CA LEU A 104 9.44 -1.90 -9.16
C LEU A 104 9.87 -1.36 -7.79
N ALA A 105 9.72 -2.16 -6.73
CA ALA A 105 10.00 -1.77 -5.35
C ALA A 105 11.42 -1.20 -5.13
N PRO A 106 12.51 -1.81 -5.66
CA PRO A 106 13.86 -1.24 -5.53
C PRO A 106 14.01 0.13 -6.21
N ALA A 107 13.40 0.31 -7.39
CA ALA A 107 13.45 1.56 -8.13
C ALA A 107 12.70 2.69 -7.41
N LEU A 108 11.62 2.34 -6.69
CA LEU A 108 10.83 3.26 -5.89
C LEU A 108 11.39 3.46 -4.47
N GLY A 109 12.29 2.58 -4.01
CA GLY A 109 12.82 2.61 -2.64
C GLY A 109 11.77 2.34 -1.58
N VAL A 110 10.78 1.50 -1.89
CA VAL A 110 9.70 1.10 -0.98
C VAL A 110 9.68 -0.40 -0.81
N ASN A 111 9.18 -0.88 0.32
CA ASN A 111 8.93 -2.30 0.54
C ASN A 111 7.51 -2.65 0.09
N TYR A 112 7.36 -3.12 -1.16
CA TYR A 112 6.07 -3.51 -1.73
C TYR A 112 5.91 -5.03 -1.71
N ILE A 113 4.90 -5.53 -1.01
CA ILE A 113 4.66 -6.97 -0.83
C ILE A 113 3.29 -7.31 -1.39
N VAL A 114 3.15 -8.49 -1.99
CA VAL A 114 1.86 -8.97 -2.50
C VAL A 114 1.57 -10.35 -1.93
N GLU A 115 0.43 -10.49 -1.27
CA GLU A 115 0.01 -11.73 -0.62
C GLU A 115 -1.38 -12.17 -1.07
N ALA A 116 -1.69 -13.46 -0.90
CA ALA A 116 -2.91 -14.07 -1.38
C ALA A 116 -4.14 -13.70 -0.53
N ASP A 117 -3.92 -13.43 0.75
CA ASP A 117 -4.98 -13.29 1.75
C ASP A 117 -4.59 -12.28 2.83
N GLU A 118 -5.60 -11.83 3.56
CA GLU A 118 -5.46 -10.81 4.61
C GLU A 118 -4.63 -11.31 5.79
N GLN A 119 -4.78 -12.57 6.19
CA GLN A 119 -4.07 -13.11 7.34
C GLN A 119 -2.55 -13.10 7.08
N THR A 120 -2.13 -13.57 5.91
CA THR A 120 -0.73 -13.56 5.50
C THR A 120 -0.22 -12.14 5.34
N ALA A 121 -0.99 -11.24 4.74
CA ALA A 121 -0.62 -9.83 4.61
C ALA A 121 -0.42 -9.15 5.98
N LEU A 122 -1.33 -9.34 6.93
CA LEU A 122 -1.20 -8.78 8.28
C LEU A 122 0.07 -9.30 8.97
N LEU A 123 0.36 -10.61 8.88
CA LEU A 123 1.59 -11.17 9.44
C LEU A 123 2.84 -10.55 8.83
N ARG A 124 2.89 -10.38 7.50
CA ARG A 124 4.01 -9.73 6.82
C ARG A 124 4.15 -8.24 7.18
N ALA A 125 3.04 -7.54 7.38
CA ALA A 125 3.04 -6.16 7.84
C ALA A 125 3.63 -6.03 9.26
N GLU A 126 3.29 -6.95 10.16
CA GLU A 126 3.88 -7.00 11.50
C GLU A 126 5.38 -7.30 11.46
N GLU A 127 5.80 -8.27 10.64
CA GLU A 127 7.22 -8.58 10.44
C GLU A 127 7.98 -7.35 9.93
N ALA A 128 7.45 -6.65 8.93
CA ALA A 128 8.08 -5.46 8.37
C ALA A 128 8.23 -4.32 9.40
N LEU A 129 7.24 -4.14 10.29
CA LEU A 129 7.33 -3.14 11.36
C LEU A 129 8.42 -3.45 12.38
N LYS A 130 8.70 -4.73 12.64
CA LYS A 130 9.74 -5.18 13.60
C LYS A 130 11.16 -5.12 13.06
N VAL A 131 11.33 -5.04 11.74
CA VAL A 131 12.65 -4.84 11.13
C VAL A 131 13.05 -3.37 11.29
N VAL A 132 14.02 -3.14 12.17
CA VAL A 132 14.63 -1.83 12.45
C VAL A 132 15.99 -1.75 11.78
#